data_AF-A0A2R7SI63-F1
#
_entry.id   AF-A0A2R7SI63-F1
#
_cell.length_a   1.000
_cell.length_b   1.000
_cell.length_c   1.000
_cell.angle_alpha   90.00
_cell.angle_beta   90.00
_cell.angle_gamma   90.00
#
_symmetry.space_group_name_H-M   'P 1'
#
loop_
_entity.id
_entity.type
_entity.pdbx_description
1 polymer ?
#
loop_
_entity_poly.entity_id
_entity_poly.type
_entity_poly.pdbx_seq_one_letter_code
_entity_poly.pdbx_strand_id
1 'polypeptide(L)'
;ASTISSALNSGTSVTVDTTSSPSGGITGVSGDGDIIVNSAISKTSGGDATLTLRAHQNVNLTAGISSTQGRLNLVLWANQDASAGGSVWLQNAPINTNGGHFWMGGSATNGGSATWNGLTVGNGYSSSNITSFSDTGSIEGALLRNSNVTTQGGNVTILGRNDVISGTLTRWGLLLENSDISTGTGSIELIGNMTNLTGASPALRGVELNGSDLTTTTGNISLSGFRQGWNSNGESVRIINSAIRSSGTSGGNITVIGRQDDFDDGTSYQTGLLLYANGANSLVEIKTDSGNISIEGTNRSTTRDLSYGIWGYTAQPTFQDSNHPVINIVSKTGSVTIEGNALPNSNSAARGIMLTAGDYGKINIGFDGTNAYSGDINIRASSWDQQFVAPGYLSMRGAGALTIEPLLSTGFRIGSATAHGFTLDGGYSIGSTHSSVNLGGSSTNTGNTGSITIATPLTAVDGVSLYGGGIAINSAVTASATGGRVTLTSAGNVTQSAAVTSPNLLLLGSGSFSLLNTGNDVATLAAGSTTTAVSSLQYADRGALTIGTVGSSSGIRASGNISVASGAVVAGDLTLSQSLLTAST
;
A
#
# COMPACT_ATOMS: atom_id res chain seq x y z
N ALA A 1 -35.22 -7.56 23.07
CA ALA A 1 -34.44 -8.75 22.67
C ALA A 1 -35.31 -10.00 22.49
N SER A 2 -35.98 -10.51 23.53
CA SER A 2 -36.75 -11.78 23.47
C SER A 2 -37.77 -11.84 22.32
N THR A 3 -38.59 -10.80 22.13
CA THR A 3 -39.57 -10.74 21.02
C THR A 3 -38.90 -10.81 19.65
N ILE A 4 -37.78 -10.12 19.46
CA ILE A 4 -36.99 -10.15 18.23
C ILE A 4 -36.43 -11.56 18.02
N SER A 5 -35.80 -12.15 19.04
CA SER A 5 -35.27 -13.51 18.97
C SER A 5 -36.36 -14.53 18.62
N SER A 6 -37.56 -14.44 19.20
CA SER A 6 -38.67 -15.34 18.88
C SER A 6 -39.11 -15.24 17.42
N ALA A 7 -39.21 -14.02 16.86
CA ALA A 7 -39.55 -13.82 15.45
C ALA A 7 -38.43 -14.33 14.52
N LEU A 8 -37.17 -14.05 14.85
CA LEU A 8 -36.03 -14.58 14.08
C LEU A 8 -35.99 -16.12 14.14
N ASN A 9 -36.32 -16.71 15.29
CA ASN A 9 -36.40 -18.16 15.51
C ASN A 9 -37.55 -18.83 14.74
N SER A 10 -38.58 -18.08 14.34
CA SER A 10 -39.60 -18.57 13.41
C SER A 10 -39.21 -18.42 11.94
N GLY A 11 -38.02 -17.89 11.64
CA GLY A 11 -37.57 -17.58 10.28
C GLY A 11 -38.16 -16.28 9.72
N THR A 12 -38.68 -15.41 10.60
CA THR A 12 -39.31 -14.14 10.21
C THR A 12 -38.28 -13.02 10.29
N SER A 13 -38.09 -12.27 9.20
CA SER A 13 -37.27 -11.06 9.21
C SER A 13 -37.91 -9.96 10.06
N VAL A 14 -37.09 -9.20 10.78
CA VAL A 14 -37.51 -8.14 11.70
C VAL A 14 -36.87 -6.82 11.30
N THR A 15 -37.69 -5.77 11.22
CA THR A 15 -37.21 -4.39 11.13
C THR A 15 -37.65 -3.65 12.38
N VAL A 16 -36.69 -3.03 13.06
CA VAL A 16 -36.93 -2.06 14.14
C VAL A 16 -36.65 -0.69 13.57
N ASP A 17 -37.63 0.21 13.64
CA ASP A 17 -37.56 1.54 13.03
C ASP A 17 -37.93 2.59 14.08
N THR A 18 -37.12 3.63 14.24
CA THR A 18 -37.53 4.80 15.03
C THR A 18 -38.39 5.72 14.17
N THR A 19 -39.28 6.50 14.76
CA THR A 19 -40.28 7.28 14.00
C THR A 19 -39.94 8.76 13.82
N SER A 20 -39.01 9.30 14.61
CA SER A 20 -38.58 10.70 14.56
C SER A 20 -37.33 10.94 15.41
N SER A 21 -36.60 12.02 15.13
CA SER A 21 -35.63 12.65 16.03
C SER A 21 -36.02 14.14 16.23
N PRO A 22 -36.73 14.50 17.32
CA PRO A 22 -37.22 15.87 17.53
C PRO A 22 -36.11 16.89 17.81
N SER A 23 -34.94 16.45 18.26
CA SER A 23 -33.75 17.27 18.42
C SER A 23 -32.77 16.98 17.29
N GLY A 24 -32.64 17.91 16.34
CA GLY A 24 -31.75 17.84 15.17
C GLY A 24 -30.25 17.90 15.50
N GLY A 25 -29.86 17.33 16.63
CA GLY A 25 -28.49 17.21 17.07
C GLY A 25 -28.46 16.67 18.48
N ILE A 26 -27.54 15.75 18.73
CA ILE A 26 -26.37 15.93 19.61
C ILE A 26 -25.94 14.57 20.16
N THR A 27 -24.63 14.40 20.12
CA THR A 27 -23.78 13.47 20.84
C THR A 27 -24.32 13.03 22.20
N GLY A 28 -24.61 11.74 22.32
CA GLY A 28 -24.99 11.12 23.58
C GLY A 28 -25.21 9.62 23.41
N VAL A 29 -24.99 8.85 24.47
CA VAL A 29 -25.19 7.39 24.48
C VAL A 29 -26.67 6.98 24.48
N SER A 30 -27.60 7.93 24.58
CA SER A 30 -29.04 7.71 24.58
C SER A 30 -29.79 9.02 24.32
N GLY A 31 -30.59 9.05 23.26
CA GLY A 31 -31.52 10.13 22.93
C GLY A 31 -32.70 9.62 22.09
N ASP A 32 -33.65 10.51 21.83
CA ASP A 32 -34.77 10.21 20.94
C ASP A 32 -34.25 9.86 19.55
N GLY A 33 -34.79 8.78 18.96
CA GLY A 33 -34.38 8.32 17.63
C GLY A 33 -33.22 7.31 17.61
N ASP A 34 -32.62 6.99 18.76
CA ASP A 34 -31.61 5.94 18.91
C ASP A 34 -32.20 4.52 19.02
N ILE A 35 -31.43 3.51 18.63
CA ILE A 35 -31.67 2.11 18.94
C ILE A 35 -30.53 1.58 19.82
N ILE A 36 -30.84 1.08 21.01
CA ILE A 36 -29.88 0.50 21.94
C ILE A 36 -30.15 -1.00 22.13
N VAL A 37 -29.13 -1.83 21.91
CA VAL A 37 -29.15 -3.27 22.14
C VAL A 37 -28.20 -3.60 23.28
N ASN A 38 -28.76 -3.73 24.48
CA ASN A 38 -28.03 -4.04 25.73
C ASN A 38 -28.26 -5.47 26.24
N SER A 39 -28.98 -6.28 25.47
CA SER A 39 -29.26 -7.69 25.77
C SER A 39 -29.12 -8.49 24.49
N ALA A 40 -28.47 -9.65 24.58
CA ALA A 40 -28.12 -10.45 23.42
C ALA A 40 -29.35 -10.86 22.61
N ILE A 41 -29.23 -10.79 21.28
CA ILE A 41 -30.23 -11.30 20.34
C ILE A 41 -29.66 -12.57 19.74
N SER A 42 -30.31 -13.70 19.98
CA SER A 42 -29.83 -15.02 19.58
C SER A 42 -30.88 -15.73 18.74
N LYS A 43 -30.55 -15.94 17.46
CA LYS A 43 -31.29 -16.80 16.54
C LYS A 43 -30.75 -18.23 16.64
N THR A 44 -31.52 -19.13 17.22
CA THR A 44 -31.12 -20.51 17.52
C THR A 44 -31.95 -21.56 16.78
N SER A 45 -32.93 -21.13 15.98
CA SER A 45 -33.77 -22.01 15.14
C SER A 45 -34.35 -21.26 13.94
N GLY A 46 -35.13 -21.96 13.10
CA GLY A 46 -35.83 -21.39 11.94
C GLY A 46 -34.96 -21.25 10.68
N GLY A 47 -35.59 -20.87 9.56
CA GLY A 47 -34.92 -20.61 8.29
C GLY A 47 -34.15 -19.29 8.26
N ASP A 48 -33.60 -18.93 7.10
CA ASP A 48 -32.89 -17.66 6.90
C ASP A 48 -33.77 -16.45 7.24
N ALA A 49 -33.17 -15.43 7.86
CA ALA A 49 -33.88 -14.20 8.24
C ALA A 49 -32.97 -12.97 8.14
N THR A 50 -33.58 -11.78 8.17
CA THR A 50 -32.87 -10.50 8.24
C THR A 50 -33.31 -9.74 9.48
N LEU A 51 -32.34 -9.18 10.23
CA LEU A 51 -32.59 -8.17 11.25
C LEU A 51 -32.10 -6.81 10.74
N THR A 52 -33.00 -5.84 10.66
CA THR A 52 -32.69 -4.45 10.33
C THR A 52 -32.96 -3.57 11.54
N LEU A 53 -31.95 -2.86 12.01
CA LEU A 53 -32.06 -1.83 13.04
C LEU A 53 -31.90 -0.47 12.34
N ARG A 54 -33.01 0.26 12.16
CA ARG A 54 -33.08 1.52 11.43
C ARG A 54 -33.38 2.68 12.37
N ALA A 55 -32.41 3.55 12.55
CA ALA A 55 -32.46 4.66 13.48
C ALA A 55 -32.36 5.99 12.73
N HIS A 56 -33.19 6.96 13.12
CA HIS A 56 -32.97 8.37 12.80
C HIS A 56 -31.63 8.87 13.34
N GLN A 57 -31.20 8.40 14.52
CA GLN A 57 -29.94 8.76 15.15
C GLN A 57 -29.00 7.55 15.22
N ASN A 58 -28.58 7.13 16.42
CA ASN A 58 -27.53 6.13 16.61
C ASN A 58 -28.07 4.70 16.69
N VAL A 59 -27.22 3.73 16.35
CA VAL A 59 -27.43 2.31 16.67
C VAL A 59 -26.28 1.87 17.58
N ASN A 60 -26.58 1.58 18.85
CA ASN A 60 -25.58 1.22 19.87
C ASN A 60 -25.79 -0.20 20.37
N LEU A 61 -24.81 -1.08 20.15
CA LEU A 61 -24.80 -2.46 20.61
C LEU A 61 -23.76 -2.62 21.72
N THR A 62 -24.22 -3.02 22.91
CA THR A 62 -23.39 -3.44 24.04
C THR A 62 -23.58 -4.93 24.39
N ALA A 63 -24.38 -5.63 23.59
CA ALA A 63 -24.56 -7.08 23.64
C ALA A 63 -24.59 -7.66 22.22
N GLY A 64 -24.09 -8.89 22.08
CA GLY A 64 -23.93 -9.54 20.78
C GLY A 64 -25.24 -9.92 20.08
N ILE A 65 -25.15 -10.05 18.76
CA ILE A 65 -26.21 -10.56 17.89
C ILE A 65 -25.67 -11.78 17.15
N SER A 66 -26.32 -12.93 17.31
CA SER A 66 -25.81 -14.19 16.77
C SER A 66 -26.89 -15.06 16.14
N SER A 67 -26.48 -15.87 15.17
CA SER A 67 -27.24 -17.00 14.65
C SER A 67 -26.44 -18.29 14.79
N THR A 68 -27.11 -19.38 15.15
CA THR A 68 -26.56 -20.75 15.12
C THR A 68 -27.34 -21.68 14.19
N GLN A 69 -28.48 -21.22 13.65
CA GLN A 69 -29.32 -21.97 12.72
C GLN A 69 -29.92 -21.03 11.68
N GLY A 70 -29.80 -21.38 10.41
CA GLY A 70 -30.12 -20.49 9.29
C GLY A 70 -29.20 -19.27 9.23
N ARG A 71 -29.14 -18.63 8.07
CA ARG A 71 -28.42 -17.37 7.88
C ARG A 71 -29.17 -16.23 8.57
N LEU A 72 -28.42 -15.31 9.18
CA LEU A 72 -28.96 -14.04 9.68
C LEU A 72 -28.28 -12.88 8.96
N ASN A 73 -28.98 -12.24 8.04
CA ASN A 73 -28.50 -10.95 7.54
C ASN A 73 -28.72 -9.90 8.62
N LEU A 74 -27.74 -9.01 8.83
CA LEU A 74 -27.82 -7.95 9.81
C LEU A 74 -27.52 -6.60 9.14
N VAL A 75 -28.45 -5.67 9.27
CA VAL A 75 -28.38 -4.32 8.71
C VAL A 75 -28.48 -3.31 9.85
N LEU A 76 -27.37 -2.64 10.16
CA LEU A 76 -27.29 -1.59 11.17
C LEU A 76 -27.28 -0.22 10.49
N TRP A 77 -28.41 0.46 10.52
CA TRP A 77 -28.69 1.67 9.74
C TRP A 77 -28.96 2.85 10.68
N ALA A 78 -27.96 3.72 10.84
CA ALA A 78 -28.06 4.98 11.58
C ALA A 78 -28.30 6.18 10.65
N ASN A 79 -28.58 7.36 11.19
CA ASN A 79 -28.72 8.60 10.41
C ASN A 79 -29.69 8.44 9.23
N GLN A 80 -30.82 7.76 9.44
CA GLN A 80 -31.70 7.40 8.31
C GLN A 80 -32.32 8.61 7.63
N ASP A 81 -32.43 9.73 8.36
CA ASP A 81 -32.98 11.01 7.89
C ASP A 81 -31.93 11.92 7.23
N ALA A 82 -30.66 11.52 7.23
CA ALA A 82 -29.52 12.30 6.75
C ALA A 82 -29.41 13.70 7.38
N SER A 83 -29.85 13.87 8.62
CA SER A 83 -29.81 15.13 9.36
C SER A 83 -28.43 15.44 10.00
N ALA A 84 -27.39 14.81 9.46
CA ALA A 84 -25.98 14.91 9.83
C ALA A 84 -25.58 14.21 11.14
N GLY A 85 -26.49 13.63 11.93
CA GLY A 85 -26.14 12.84 13.13
C GLY A 85 -26.63 11.39 13.06
N GLY A 86 -25.83 10.45 13.57
CA GLY A 86 -26.20 9.05 13.72
C GLY A 86 -25.04 8.11 13.42
N SER A 87 -24.37 7.67 14.48
CA SER A 87 -23.28 6.69 14.43
C SER A 87 -23.79 5.27 14.66
N VAL A 88 -22.98 4.29 14.25
CA VAL A 88 -23.16 2.90 14.68
C VAL A 88 -21.98 2.48 15.55
N TRP A 89 -22.25 1.93 16.73
CA TRP A 89 -21.23 1.51 17.68
C TRP A 89 -21.48 0.09 18.18
N LEU A 90 -20.44 -0.74 18.11
CA LEU A 90 -20.39 -2.08 18.71
C LEU A 90 -19.30 -2.06 19.78
N GLN A 91 -19.69 -2.26 21.05
CA GLN A 91 -18.78 -2.25 22.18
C GLN A 91 -19.00 -3.49 23.05
N ASN A 92 -18.07 -4.45 23.00
CA ASN A 92 -18.25 -5.77 23.59
C ASN A 92 -19.49 -6.51 23.03
N ALA A 93 -19.78 -6.31 21.75
CA ALA A 93 -20.96 -6.81 21.07
C ALA A 93 -20.56 -7.68 19.85
N PRO A 94 -20.14 -8.94 20.07
CA PRO A 94 -19.75 -9.81 18.97
C PRO A 94 -20.94 -10.13 18.05
N ILE A 95 -20.66 -10.23 16.75
CA ILE A 95 -21.64 -10.54 15.70
C ILE A 95 -21.31 -11.89 15.06
N ASN A 96 -22.30 -12.78 14.96
CA ASN A 96 -22.20 -14.00 14.16
C ASN A 96 -23.43 -14.17 13.27
N THR A 97 -23.27 -14.11 11.95
CA THR A 97 -24.40 -14.17 11.01
C THR A 97 -24.66 -15.56 10.42
N ASN A 98 -23.80 -16.56 10.70
CA ASN A 98 -23.96 -17.94 10.23
C ASN A 98 -24.25 -18.06 8.72
N GLY A 99 -23.43 -17.43 7.90
CA GLY A 99 -23.56 -17.38 6.44
C GLY A 99 -24.31 -16.16 5.91
N GLY A 100 -24.96 -15.37 6.77
CA GLY A 100 -25.65 -14.13 6.39
C GLY A 100 -24.70 -12.93 6.20
N HIS A 101 -25.18 -11.89 5.55
CA HIS A 101 -24.43 -10.65 5.32
C HIS A 101 -24.46 -9.70 6.52
N PHE A 102 -23.46 -8.84 6.64
CA PHE A 102 -23.42 -7.77 7.65
C PHE A 102 -23.20 -6.42 6.96
N TRP A 103 -24.12 -5.48 7.19
CA TRP A 103 -24.02 -4.11 6.70
C TRP A 103 -24.12 -3.13 7.86
N MET A 104 -23.28 -2.10 7.84
CA MET A 104 -23.25 -1.01 8.81
C MET A 104 -23.02 0.31 8.09
N GLY A 105 -23.95 1.25 8.24
CA GLY A 105 -23.87 2.56 7.59
C GLY A 105 -25.08 3.44 7.88
N GLY A 106 -25.40 4.35 6.96
CA GLY A 106 -26.53 5.27 7.09
C GLY A 106 -27.12 5.70 5.76
N SER A 107 -27.78 6.86 5.72
CA SER A 107 -28.36 7.41 4.49
C SER A 107 -27.60 8.62 3.96
N ALA A 108 -27.51 8.76 2.63
CA ALA A 108 -26.97 9.96 1.99
C ALA A 108 -28.02 11.09 1.86
N THR A 109 -29.30 10.73 1.83
CA THR A 109 -30.47 11.63 1.83
C THR A 109 -31.52 11.08 2.78
N ASN A 110 -32.52 11.88 3.16
CA ASN A 110 -33.60 11.40 4.02
C ASN A 110 -34.27 10.13 3.42
N GLY A 111 -34.20 9.02 4.15
CA GLY A 111 -34.71 7.71 3.74
C GLY A 111 -33.93 7.05 2.60
N GLY A 112 -32.78 7.59 2.22
CA GLY A 112 -31.95 7.10 1.11
C GLY A 112 -31.53 5.64 1.31
N SER A 113 -31.81 4.80 0.32
CA SER A 113 -31.51 3.36 0.37
C SER A 113 -30.91 2.84 -0.93
N ALA A 114 -30.27 1.68 -0.83
CA ALA A 114 -29.69 0.95 -1.94
C ALA A 114 -29.98 -0.55 -1.79
N THR A 115 -29.87 -1.28 -2.91
CA THR A 115 -29.85 -2.75 -2.90
C THR A 115 -28.40 -3.23 -2.85
N TRP A 116 -28.06 -4.01 -1.83
CA TRP A 116 -26.72 -4.58 -1.64
C TRP A 116 -26.86 -6.06 -1.29
N ASN A 117 -26.28 -6.95 -2.11
CA ASN A 117 -26.43 -8.41 -1.98
C ASN A 117 -27.90 -8.88 -1.82
N GLY A 118 -28.84 -8.21 -2.51
CA GLY A 118 -30.27 -8.50 -2.41
C GLY A 118 -30.97 -7.98 -1.15
N LEU A 119 -30.26 -7.23 -0.29
CA LEU A 119 -30.81 -6.58 0.90
C LEU A 119 -31.07 -5.09 0.65
N THR A 120 -32.13 -4.56 1.25
CA THR A 120 -32.33 -3.11 1.38
C THR A 120 -31.48 -2.59 2.52
N VAL A 121 -30.53 -1.71 2.19
CA VAL A 121 -29.62 -1.07 3.14
C VAL A 121 -29.64 0.45 2.94
N GLY A 122 -29.05 1.20 3.87
CA GLY A 122 -28.81 2.62 3.66
C GLY A 122 -27.82 2.87 2.51
N ASN A 123 -27.94 4.00 1.82
CA ASN A 123 -27.08 4.37 0.69
C ASN A 123 -25.95 5.34 1.05
N GLY A 124 -25.64 5.50 2.34
CA GLY A 124 -24.63 6.42 2.83
C GLY A 124 -23.93 5.94 4.09
N TYR A 125 -23.27 6.89 4.77
CA TYR A 125 -22.42 6.63 5.93
C TYR A 125 -23.21 6.77 7.22
N SER A 126 -22.88 5.97 8.23
CA SER A 126 -23.16 6.36 9.61
C SER A 126 -22.23 7.54 9.94
N SER A 127 -22.79 8.60 10.50
CA SER A 127 -22.16 9.91 10.54
C SER A 127 -22.18 10.47 11.94
N SER A 128 -21.01 10.68 12.53
CA SER A 128 -20.90 11.49 13.74
C SER A 128 -20.82 12.96 13.34
N ASN A 129 -21.62 13.81 13.97
CA ASN A 129 -21.56 15.27 13.86
C ASN A 129 -21.55 15.85 15.26
N ILE A 130 -20.42 16.46 15.60
CA ILE A 130 -20.15 16.95 16.94
C ILE A 130 -20.04 18.45 16.86
N THR A 131 -21.03 19.16 17.42
CA THR A 131 -21.13 20.61 17.24
C THR A 131 -20.36 21.45 18.28
N SER A 132 -19.68 20.83 19.27
CA SER A 132 -19.04 21.54 20.39
C SER A 132 -17.64 21.02 20.75
N PHE A 133 -16.76 21.95 21.15
CA PHE A 133 -15.37 21.70 21.59
C PHE A 133 -15.23 20.89 22.89
N SER A 134 -16.30 20.79 23.69
CA SER A 134 -16.28 20.19 25.03
C SER A 134 -16.62 18.70 25.06
N ASP A 135 -16.95 18.10 23.92
CA ASP A 135 -17.40 16.71 23.88
C ASP A 135 -16.22 15.75 24.08
N THR A 136 -16.25 15.05 25.21
CA THR A 136 -15.30 14.01 25.61
C THR A 136 -15.76 12.60 25.24
N GLY A 137 -16.88 12.48 24.50
CA GLY A 137 -17.47 11.22 24.08
C GLY A 137 -16.79 10.61 22.85
N SER A 138 -17.14 9.35 22.53
CA SER A 138 -16.69 8.64 21.33
C SER A 138 -17.13 9.38 20.06
N ILE A 139 -16.17 9.63 19.16
CA ILE A 139 -16.20 10.58 18.04
C ILE A 139 -16.12 9.88 16.66
N GLU A 140 -16.47 8.59 16.64
CA GLU A 140 -16.42 7.75 15.45
C GLU A 140 -17.76 7.75 14.70
N GLY A 141 -17.71 7.84 13.36
CA GLY A 141 -18.88 7.57 12.52
C GLY A 141 -19.33 6.11 12.61
N ALA A 142 -18.35 5.20 12.66
CA ALA A 142 -18.53 3.78 12.86
C ALA A 142 -17.45 3.21 13.80
N LEU A 143 -17.84 2.38 14.76
CA LEU A 143 -16.92 1.79 15.75
C LEU A 143 -17.20 0.31 15.98
N LEU A 144 -16.14 -0.49 15.94
CA LEU A 144 -16.07 -1.82 16.54
C LEU A 144 -14.96 -1.79 17.61
N ARG A 145 -15.33 -1.99 18.87
CA ARG A 145 -14.39 -2.08 20.00
C ARG A 145 -14.65 -3.37 20.76
N ASN A 146 -13.64 -4.23 20.85
CA ASN A 146 -13.73 -5.57 21.44
C ASN A 146 -14.95 -6.37 20.89
N SER A 147 -15.23 -6.23 19.59
CA SER A 147 -16.46 -6.72 18.97
C SER A 147 -16.16 -7.39 17.63
N ASN A 148 -15.89 -8.69 17.67
CA ASN A 148 -15.59 -9.46 16.47
C ASN A 148 -16.85 -9.66 15.60
N VAL A 149 -16.68 -9.64 14.28
CA VAL A 149 -17.72 -9.95 13.30
C VAL A 149 -17.33 -11.21 12.53
N THR A 150 -18.17 -12.24 12.60
CA THR A 150 -17.96 -13.50 11.87
C THR A 150 -19.17 -13.81 10.99
N THR A 151 -18.96 -14.01 9.68
CA THR A 151 -20.07 -14.29 8.77
C THR A 151 -20.06 -15.65 8.11
N GLN A 152 -18.96 -16.41 8.11
CA GLN A 152 -18.88 -17.77 7.55
C GLN A 152 -19.39 -17.91 6.09
N GLY A 153 -19.29 -16.85 5.29
CA GLY A 153 -19.61 -16.84 3.86
C GLY A 153 -20.24 -15.54 3.38
N GLY A 154 -20.89 -14.79 4.27
CA GLY A 154 -21.53 -13.52 3.93
C GLY A 154 -20.54 -12.37 3.79
N ASN A 155 -20.81 -11.46 2.87
CA ASN A 155 -20.08 -10.18 2.76
C ASN A 155 -20.29 -9.25 3.97
N VAL A 156 -19.29 -8.40 4.22
CA VAL A 156 -19.29 -7.33 5.22
C VAL A 156 -19.04 -6.00 4.52
N THR A 157 -19.89 -5.00 4.75
CA THR A 157 -19.63 -3.60 4.37
C THR A 157 -19.84 -2.69 5.60
N ILE A 158 -18.86 -1.84 5.90
CA ILE A 158 -18.93 -0.85 6.98
C ILE A 158 -18.55 0.54 6.44
N LEU A 159 -19.47 1.48 6.58
CA LEU A 159 -19.35 2.85 6.07
C LEU A 159 -19.45 3.85 7.22
N GLY A 160 -18.33 4.45 7.60
CA GLY A 160 -18.26 5.45 8.67
C GLY A 160 -17.79 6.81 8.17
N ARG A 161 -18.38 7.88 8.71
CA ARG A 161 -17.98 9.26 8.42
C ARG A 161 -17.96 10.11 9.68
N ASN A 162 -16.98 10.99 9.77
CA ASN A 162 -17.00 12.08 10.74
C ASN A 162 -17.04 13.41 9.97
N ASP A 163 -18.12 14.15 10.21
CA ASP A 163 -18.36 15.46 9.65
C ASP A 163 -18.20 16.53 10.74
N VAL A 164 -17.23 17.43 10.53
CA VAL A 164 -17.06 18.73 11.19
C VAL A 164 -16.64 18.74 12.69
N ILE A 165 -15.85 19.80 12.97
CA ILE A 165 -15.54 20.56 14.20
C ILE A 165 -14.18 20.33 14.86
N SER A 166 -13.51 21.46 15.03
CA SER A 166 -12.39 21.75 15.89
C SER A 166 -12.51 21.18 17.31
N GLY A 167 -11.39 20.73 17.85
CA GLY A 167 -11.35 20.03 19.12
C GLY A 167 -9.99 19.35 19.32
N THR A 168 -9.73 18.83 20.52
CA THR A 168 -8.43 18.32 20.93
C THR A 168 -8.33 16.79 21.00
N LEU A 169 -9.35 16.05 20.51
CA LEU A 169 -9.40 14.58 20.51
C LEU A 169 -9.19 13.96 19.12
N THR A 170 -8.52 12.80 19.06
CA THR A 170 -8.27 12.03 17.82
C THR A 170 -9.58 11.51 17.26
N ARG A 171 -9.90 11.74 15.98
CA ARG A 171 -11.22 11.42 15.38
C ARG A 171 -11.14 10.33 14.32
N TRP A 172 -12.26 9.63 14.10
CA TRP A 172 -12.36 8.57 13.11
C TRP A 172 -13.61 8.64 12.25
N GLY A 173 -13.45 8.39 10.94
CA GLY A 173 -14.58 7.95 10.12
C GLY A 173 -15.01 6.55 10.57
N LEU A 174 -14.05 5.62 10.62
CA LEU A 174 -14.22 4.24 11.04
C LEU A 174 -13.02 3.78 11.90
N LEU A 175 -13.32 3.18 13.05
CA LEU A 175 -12.33 2.55 13.93
C LEU A 175 -12.70 1.10 14.23
N LEU A 176 -11.76 0.20 13.99
CA LEU A 176 -11.73 -1.15 14.55
C LEU A 176 -10.62 -1.20 15.59
N GLU A 177 -10.98 -1.49 16.84
CA GLU A 177 -10.05 -1.64 17.95
C GLU A 177 -10.26 -2.98 18.63
N ASN A 178 -9.21 -3.81 18.65
CA ASN A 178 -9.26 -5.19 19.16
C ASN A 178 -10.48 -5.96 18.64
N SER A 179 -10.79 -5.83 17.35
CA SER A 179 -12.02 -6.34 16.75
C SER A 179 -11.74 -6.96 15.38
N ASP A 180 -11.84 -8.28 15.31
CA ASP A 180 -11.57 -9.00 14.07
C ASP A 180 -12.82 -9.11 13.19
N ILE A 181 -12.64 -9.08 11.87
CA ILE A 181 -13.67 -9.40 10.88
C ILE A 181 -13.25 -10.65 10.10
N SER A 182 -14.09 -11.69 10.11
CA SER A 182 -13.86 -12.92 9.37
C SER A 182 -15.08 -13.35 8.57
N THR A 183 -14.91 -13.52 7.25
CA THR A 183 -16.05 -13.77 6.35
C THR A 183 -16.03 -15.12 5.64
N GLY A 184 -14.98 -15.93 5.79
CA GLY A 184 -14.79 -17.10 4.93
C GLY A 184 -14.74 -16.66 3.46
N THR A 185 -15.67 -17.15 2.63
CA THR A 185 -15.68 -16.81 1.19
C THR A 185 -16.20 -15.41 0.87
N GLY A 186 -16.87 -14.74 1.82
CA GLY A 186 -17.41 -13.40 1.63
C GLY A 186 -16.34 -12.32 1.54
N SER A 187 -16.65 -11.18 0.94
CA SER A 187 -15.75 -10.02 0.84
C SER A 187 -15.93 -9.07 2.02
N ILE A 188 -14.91 -8.25 2.29
CA ILE A 188 -14.90 -7.22 3.32
C ILE A 188 -14.65 -5.86 2.65
N GLU A 189 -15.50 -4.88 2.93
CA GLU A 189 -15.36 -3.50 2.47
C GLU A 189 -15.49 -2.53 3.65
N LEU A 190 -14.44 -1.75 3.89
CA LEU A 190 -14.39 -0.73 4.94
C LEU A 190 -14.12 0.63 4.31
N ILE A 191 -15.02 1.59 4.54
CA ILE A 191 -14.86 2.96 4.05
C ILE A 191 -15.01 3.93 5.22
N GLY A 192 -14.00 4.78 5.39
CA GLY A 192 -13.93 5.77 6.44
C GLY A 192 -13.60 7.14 5.89
N ASN A 193 -14.53 8.09 6.05
CA ASN A 193 -14.40 9.44 5.52
C ASN A 193 -14.31 10.50 6.61
N MET A 194 -13.45 11.49 6.38
CA MET A 194 -13.39 12.72 7.14
C MET A 194 -13.68 13.91 6.20
N THR A 195 -14.73 14.70 6.46
CA THR A 195 -15.07 15.86 5.62
C THR A 195 -15.26 17.15 6.43
N ASN A 196 -15.04 18.30 5.77
CA ASN A 196 -15.41 19.63 6.27
C ASN A 196 -14.80 20.03 7.64
N LEU A 197 -13.53 19.72 7.87
CA LEU A 197 -12.85 20.07 9.12
C LEU A 197 -12.30 21.49 9.08
N THR A 198 -12.77 22.32 10.01
CA THR A 198 -12.27 23.67 10.26
C THR A 198 -11.64 23.76 11.66
N GLY A 199 -10.40 24.24 11.71
CA GLY A 199 -9.63 24.46 12.94
C GLY A 199 -8.67 23.31 13.33
N ALA A 200 -7.69 23.63 14.19
CA ALA A 200 -6.66 22.68 14.60
C ALA A 200 -7.29 21.45 15.28
N SER A 201 -7.03 20.28 14.71
CA SER A 201 -7.47 19.00 15.27
C SER A 201 -6.25 18.10 15.50
N PRO A 202 -6.18 17.35 16.61
CA PRO A 202 -5.19 16.27 16.72
C PRO A 202 -5.53 15.20 15.67
N ALA A 203 -4.68 14.16 15.59
CA ALA A 203 -4.79 13.09 14.61
C ALA A 203 -6.25 12.76 14.23
N LEU A 204 -6.71 13.17 13.05
CA LEU A 204 -7.92 12.57 12.47
C LEU A 204 -7.56 11.16 12.02
N ARG A 205 -8.48 10.34 11.46
CA ARG A 205 -8.33 9.01 10.77
C ARG A 205 -9.55 8.72 9.91
N GLY A 206 -9.34 8.39 8.63
CA GLY A 206 -10.45 7.93 7.79
C GLY A 206 -10.85 6.54 8.27
N VAL A 207 -9.94 5.59 8.10
CA VAL A 207 -10.03 4.23 8.66
C VAL A 207 -8.85 3.97 9.58
N GLU A 208 -9.09 3.40 10.75
CA GLU A 208 -8.05 2.76 11.57
C GLU A 208 -8.37 1.30 11.88
N LEU A 209 -7.38 0.44 11.66
CA LEU A 209 -7.29 -0.88 12.29
C LEU A 209 -6.26 -0.81 13.40
N ASN A 210 -6.66 -1.08 14.64
CA ASN A 210 -5.78 -1.12 15.80
C ASN A 210 -5.89 -2.47 16.50
N GLY A 211 -4.86 -3.30 16.37
CA GLY A 211 -4.87 -4.68 16.89
C GLY A 211 -6.05 -5.50 16.36
N SER A 212 -6.42 -5.32 15.08
CA SER A 212 -7.66 -5.84 14.51
C SER A 212 -7.41 -6.48 13.15
N ASP A 213 -7.78 -7.76 13.00
CA ASP A 213 -7.51 -8.53 11.80
C ASP A 213 -8.72 -8.60 10.86
N LEU A 214 -8.46 -8.56 9.55
CA LEU A 214 -9.45 -8.79 8.50
C LEU A 214 -9.09 -10.07 7.74
N THR A 215 -10.02 -11.03 7.68
CA THR A 215 -9.73 -12.35 7.12
C THR A 215 -10.81 -12.86 6.17
N THR A 216 -10.38 -13.34 5.00
CA THR A 216 -11.19 -14.07 4.04
C THR A 216 -10.45 -15.33 3.57
N THR A 217 -11.16 -16.23 2.90
CA THR A 217 -10.58 -17.35 2.15
C THR A 217 -10.48 -16.99 0.66
N THR A 218 -11.56 -16.50 0.06
CA THR A 218 -11.60 -16.18 -1.39
C THR A 218 -12.16 -14.79 -1.69
N GLY A 219 -12.84 -14.16 -0.72
CA GLY A 219 -13.42 -12.84 -0.91
C GLY A 219 -12.37 -11.74 -0.94
N ASN A 220 -12.67 -10.65 -1.66
CA ASN A 220 -11.79 -9.50 -1.70
C ASN A 220 -11.83 -8.73 -0.37
N ILE A 221 -10.76 -8.03 -0.05
CA ILE A 221 -10.72 -7.10 1.08
C ILE A 221 -10.37 -5.70 0.55
N SER A 222 -11.22 -4.72 0.83
CA SER A 222 -11.02 -3.32 0.44
C SER A 222 -11.10 -2.40 1.64
N LEU A 223 -10.09 -1.55 1.82
CA LEU A 223 -10.08 -0.47 2.80
C LEU A 223 -9.86 0.85 2.08
N SER A 224 -10.76 1.80 2.28
CA SER A 224 -10.61 3.14 1.74
C SER A 224 -10.79 4.18 2.84
N GLY A 225 -9.73 4.94 3.06
CA GLY A 225 -9.74 6.09 3.96
C GLY A 225 -9.59 7.37 3.16
N PHE A 226 -10.58 8.24 3.25
CA PHE A 226 -10.51 9.57 2.67
C PHE A 226 -10.49 10.65 3.75
N ARG A 227 -9.68 11.68 3.49
CA ARG A 227 -9.63 12.84 4.34
C ARG A 227 -9.55 14.13 3.55
N GLN A 228 -10.35 15.09 4.01
CA GLN A 228 -10.33 16.47 3.60
C GLN A 228 -10.45 17.35 4.85
N GLY A 229 -9.47 18.21 5.12
CA GLY A 229 -9.48 19.06 6.29
C GLY A 229 -8.46 20.19 6.22
N TRP A 230 -8.52 21.09 7.19
CA TRP A 230 -7.61 22.22 7.41
C TRP A 230 -6.80 21.96 8.70
N ASN A 231 -5.50 22.24 8.72
CA ASN A 231 -4.64 22.24 9.92
C ASN A 231 -4.75 21.04 10.87
N SER A 232 -4.73 19.82 10.33
CA SER A 232 -4.82 18.59 11.13
C SER A 232 -3.67 17.61 10.88
N ASN A 233 -3.32 16.85 11.92
CA ASN A 233 -2.42 15.72 11.81
C ASN A 233 -3.16 14.46 11.32
N GLY A 234 -2.44 13.54 10.69
CA GLY A 234 -2.79 12.12 10.67
C GLY A 234 -2.76 11.43 9.30
N GLU A 235 -3.23 10.19 9.31
CA GLU A 235 -3.24 9.14 8.30
C GLU A 235 -4.62 8.80 7.67
N SER A 236 -4.88 9.03 6.37
CA SER A 236 -6.19 8.71 5.78
C SER A 236 -6.60 7.25 6.04
N VAL A 237 -5.65 6.33 5.94
CA VAL A 237 -5.73 4.98 6.52
C VAL A 237 -4.57 4.75 7.50
N ARG A 238 -4.87 4.17 8.67
CA ARG A 238 -3.86 3.66 9.61
C ARG A 238 -4.08 2.19 9.90
N ILE A 239 -3.04 1.38 9.70
CA ILE A 239 -3.02 -0.03 10.07
C ILE A 239 -1.93 -0.19 11.11
N ILE A 240 -2.30 -0.41 12.37
CA ILE A 240 -1.36 -0.61 13.47
C ILE A 240 -1.52 -2.00 14.07
N ASN A 241 -0.43 -2.75 14.12
CA ASN A 241 -0.35 -4.08 14.73
C ASN A 241 -1.50 -5.02 14.29
N SER A 242 -1.84 -4.98 13.01
CA SER A 242 -3.05 -5.57 12.45
C SER A 242 -2.71 -6.32 11.16
N ALA A 243 -3.50 -7.33 10.82
CA ALA A 243 -3.30 -8.10 9.61
C ALA A 243 -4.54 -8.18 8.71
N ILE A 244 -4.29 -8.15 7.40
CA ILE A 244 -5.28 -8.27 6.34
C ILE A 244 -4.90 -9.49 5.51
N ARG A 245 -5.72 -10.55 5.55
CA ARG A 245 -5.38 -11.86 4.97
C ARG A 245 -6.46 -12.43 4.08
N SER A 246 -6.08 -12.89 2.90
CA SER A 246 -6.90 -13.79 2.06
C SER A 246 -6.16 -15.11 1.80
N SER A 247 -6.64 -16.21 2.38
CA SER A 247 -5.83 -17.42 2.60
C SER A 247 -6.17 -18.63 1.72
N GLY A 248 -7.18 -18.55 0.86
CA GLY A 248 -7.56 -19.65 -0.02
C GLY A 248 -6.59 -19.83 -1.19
N THR A 249 -6.61 -21.01 -1.81
CA THR A 249 -5.85 -21.29 -3.05
C THR A 249 -6.25 -20.41 -4.22
N SER A 250 -7.44 -19.82 -4.15
CA SER A 250 -7.94 -18.73 -5.01
C SER A 250 -8.27 -17.53 -4.13
N GLY A 251 -7.28 -17.10 -3.35
CA GLY A 251 -7.35 -15.94 -2.46
C GLY A 251 -7.79 -14.68 -3.22
N GLY A 252 -8.62 -13.89 -2.56
CA GLY A 252 -9.13 -12.64 -3.08
C GLY A 252 -8.06 -11.57 -3.16
N ASN A 253 -8.37 -10.53 -3.93
CA ASN A 253 -7.55 -9.33 -4.02
C ASN A 253 -7.65 -8.52 -2.72
N ILE A 254 -6.56 -7.84 -2.37
CA ILE A 254 -6.53 -6.90 -1.26
C ILE A 254 -6.23 -5.51 -1.81
N THR A 255 -7.06 -4.53 -1.45
CA THR A 255 -6.90 -3.14 -1.86
C THR A 255 -6.92 -2.24 -0.64
N VAL A 256 -5.91 -1.38 -0.50
CA VAL A 256 -5.82 -0.38 0.57
C VAL A 256 -5.54 0.98 -0.05
N ILE A 257 -6.46 1.92 0.13
CA ILE A 257 -6.38 3.25 -0.46
C ILE A 257 -6.48 4.31 0.63
N GLY A 258 -5.40 5.05 0.83
CA GLY A 258 -5.34 6.20 1.73
C GLY A 258 -5.18 7.49 0.94
N ARG A 259 -6.18 8.36 0.97
CA ARG A 259 -6.20 9.60 0.18
C ARG A 259 -6.42 10.83 1.04
N GLN A 260 -5.46 11.75 1.01
CA GLN A 260 -5.51 13.06 1.65
C GLN A 260 -5.60 14.16 0.58
N ASP A 261 -6.65 14.97 0.65
CA ASP A 261 -6.79 16.24 -0.07
C ASP A 261 -6.87 17.38 0.96
N ASP A 262 -5.70 17.87 1.40
CA ASP A 262 -5.60 19.01 2.34
C ASP A 262 -5.27 20.31 1.60
N PHE A 263 -5.79 21.42 2.10
CA PHE A 263 -5.64 22.77 1.54
C PHE A 263 -5.20 23.73 2.66
N ASP A 264 -3.96 23.66 3.18
CA ASP A 264 -3.61 24.54 4.32
C ASP A 264 -2.11 24.75 4.64
N ASP A 265 -1.76 25.84 5.33
CA ASP A 265 -0.45 26.52 5.42
C ASP A 265 0.46 26.25 6.65
N GLY A 266 0.17 25.21 7.46
CA GLY A 266 0.86 24.94 8.75
C GLY A 266 1.92 23.80 8.79
N THR A 267 2.54 23.57 9.96
CA THR A 267 3.69 22.64 10.21
C THR A 267 3.33 21.20 10.63
N SER A 268 2.12 20.72 10.32
CA SER A 268 1.60 19.41 10.80
C SER A 268 1.99 18.22 9.92
N TYR A 269 2.04 17.01 10.49
CA TYR A 269 2.37 15.73 9.84
C TYR A 269 1.13 15.07 9.20
N GLN A 270 1.25 14.63 7.94
CA GLN A 270 0.14 14.05 7.18
C GLN A 270 0.57 12.88 6.32
N THR A 271 -0.25 11.84 6.31
CA THR A 271 0.02 10.62 5.56
C THR A 271 -1.23 10.12 4.84
N GLY A 272 -1.11 9.69 3.58
CA GLY A 272 -2.20 8.98 2.91
C GLY A 272 -2.47 7.64 3.59
N LEU A 273 -1.44 6.80 3.67
CA LEU A 273 -1.48 5.48 4.33
C LEU A 273 -0.30 5.27 5.28
N LEU A 274 -0.58 4.96 6.55
CA LEU A 274 0.42 4.53 7.52
C LEU A 274 0.27 3.03 7.82
N LEU A 275 1.36 2.29 7.61
CA LEU A 275 1.55 0.93 8.09
C LEU A 275 2.48 1.00 9.30
N TYR A 276 1.97 0.69 10.49
CA TYR A 276 2.71 0.88 11.74
C TYR A 276 2.83 -0.39 12.56
N ALA A 277 4.01 -1.01 12.54
CA ALA A 277 4.36 -2.08 13.47
C ALA A 277 5.03 -1.46 14.71
N ASN A 278 4.28 -1.36 15.81
CA ASN A 278 4.70 -0.69 17.03
C ASN A 278 4.82 -1.68 18.19
N GLY A 279 6.04 -1.87 18.69
CA GLY A 279 6.35 -2.74 19.82
C GLY A 279 7.12 -4.00 19.42
N ALA A 280 7.65 -4.69 20.43
CA ALA A 280 8.39 -5.94 20.24
C ALA A 280 7.49 -7.02 19.63
N ASN A 281 7.98 -7.73 18.61
CA ASN A 281 7.25 -8.75 17.85
C ASN A 281 5.92 -8.28 17.24
N SER A 282 5.73 -6.96 17.10
CA SER A 282 4.53 -6.43 16.47
C SER A 282 4.54 -6.71 14.97
N LEU A 283 3.35 -6.89 14.40
CA LEU A 283 3.19 -7.25 13.00
C LEU A 283 2.14 -6.37 12.34
N VAL A 284 2.50 -5.79 11.20
CA VAL A 284 1.52 -5.41 10.18
C VAL A 284 1.68 -6.37 9.02
N GLU A 285 0.62 -7.07 8.63
CA GLU A 285 0.67 -8.02 7.52
C GLU A 285 -0.46 -7.76 6.53
N ILE A 286 -0.11 -7.65 5.25
CA ILE A 286 -1.07 -7.62 4.14
C ILE A 286 -0.71 -8.80 3.26
N LYS A 287 -1.51 -9.85 3.28
CA LYS A 287 -1.16 -11.14 2.67
C LYS A 287 -2.28 -11.78 1.89
N THR A 288 -1.98 -12.25 0.69
CA THR A 288 -2.88 -13.11 -0.08
C THR A 288 -2.14 -14.30 -0.68
N ASP A 289 -2.80 -15.45 -0.70
CA ASP A 289 -2.20 -16.68 -1.24
C ASP A 289 -2.18 -16.71 -2.77
N SER A 290 -3.06 -15.95 -3.43
CA SER A 290 -3.03 -15.88 -4.90
C SER A 290 -3.55 -14.58 -5.52
N GLY A 291 -4.28 -13.75 -4.76
CA GLY A 291 -4.83 -12.50 -5.28
C GLY A 291 -3.76 -11.44 -5.51
N ASN A 292 -4.14 -10.34 -6.14
CA ASN A 292 -3.28 -9.17 -6.22
C ASN A 292 -3.39 -8.34 -4.94
N ILE A 293 -2.30 -7.68 -4.55
CA ILE A 293 -2.29 -6.65 -3.52
C ILE A 293 -2.08 -5.30 -4.22
N SER A 294 -2.98 -4.36 -3.99
CA SER A 294 -2.86 -2.98 -4.46
C SER A 294 -2.89 -2.02 -3.27
N ILE A 295 -1.81 -1.29 -3.07
CA ILE A 295 -1.68 -0.31 -1.99
C ILE A 295 -1.45 1.05 -2.62
N GLU A 296 -2.34 1.99 -2.34
CA GLU A 296 -2.23 3.38 -2.78
C GLU A 296 -2.22 4.31 -1.57
N GLY A 297 -1.22 5.17 -1.49
CA GLY A 297 -1.18 6.27 -0.54
C GLY A 297 -0.90 7.58 -1.27
N THR A 298 -1.87 8.49 -1.23
CA THR A 298 -1.75 9.80 -1.87
C THR A 298 -1.91 10.92 -0.85
N ASN A 299 -0.94 11.84 -0.84
CA ASN A 299 -1.00 13.09 -0.11
C ASN A 299 -0.89 14.28 -1.09
N ARG A 300 -1.96 15.07 -1.18
CA ARG A 300 -2.04 16.25 -2.07
C ARG A 300 -1.75 17.58 -1.38
N SER A 301 -1.15 17.57 -0.19
CA SER A 301 -0.75 18.81 0.49
C SER A 301 0.48 19.45 -0.18
N THR A 302 0.44 20.76 -0.45
CA THR A 302 1.48 21.51 -1.18
C THR A 302 2.35 22.43 -0.31
N THR A 303 2.19 22.41 1.00
CA THR A 303 2.62 23.49 1.91
C THR A 303 3.35 23.02 3.18
N ARG A 304 3.55 21.70 3.39
CA ARG A 304 3.87 21.13 4.72
C ARG A 304 5.24 20.49 4.90
N ASP A 305 5.71 20.38 6.15
CA ASP A 305 7.03 19.85 6.53
C ASP A 305 7.17 18.33 6.55
N LEU A 306 6.10 17.53 6.69
CA LEU A 306 6.20 16.06 6.70
C LEU A 306 4.94 15.47 6.08
N SER A 307 4.96 15.31 4.76
CA SER A 307 3.83 14.81 3.97
C SER A 307 4.20 13.51 3.27
N TYR A 308 3.57 12.40 3.63
CA TYR A 308 3.84 11.10 3.04
C TYR A 308 2.64 10.59 2.23
N GLY A 309 2.88 10.04 1.04
CA GLY A 309 1.88 9.23 0.37
C GLY A 309 1.64 7.95 1.17
N ILE A 310 2.71 7.16 1.31
CA ILE A 310 2.79 5.96 2.16
C ILE A 310 3.92 6.13 3.17
N TRP A 311 3.67 5.76 4.42
CA TRP A 311 4.71 5.56 5.43
C TRP A 311 4.65 4.14 5.96
N GLY A 312 5.70 3.36 5.72
CA GLY A 312 5.96 2.12 6.44
C GLY A 312 6.84 2.43 7.64
N TYR A 313 6.32 2.30 8.85
CA TYR A 313 7.02 2.63 10.08
C TYR A 313 7.07 1.43 11.02
N THR A 314 8.28 1.07 11.45
CA THR A 314 8.47 0.12 12.54
C THR A 314 9.11 0.84 13.73
N ALA A 315 8.57 0.63 14.92
CA ALA A 315 9.14 1.15 16.16
C ALA A 315 9.38 0.01 17.15
N GLN A 316 10.65 -0.24 17.50
CA GLN A 316 11.03 -1.18 18.55
C GLN A 316 11.39 -0.40 19.82
N PRO A 317 11.00 -0.87 21.03
CA PRO A 317 11.35 -0.19 22.27
C PRO A 317 12.81 -0.42 22.72
N THR A 318 13.60 -1.24 22.00
CA THR A 318 14.96 -1.63 22.40
C THR A 318 15.92 -1.64 21.22
N PHE A 319 17.19 -1.26 21.44
CA PHE A 319 18.25 -1.27 20.42
C PHE A 319 18.88 -2.65 20.19
N GLN A 320 18.12 -3.73 20.35
CA GLN A 320 18.63 -5.11 20.26
C GLN A 320 18.16 -5.76 18.97
N ASP A 321 19.04 -6.55 18.34
CA ASP A 321 18.73 -7.31 17.13
C ASP A 321 17.93 -8.58 17.47
N SER A 322 16.75 -8.39 18.05
CA SER A 322 15.81 -9.46 18.44
C SER A 322 14.40 -8.89 18.61
N ASN A 323 13.37 -9.72 18.52
CA ASN A 323 11.98 -9.34 18.74
C ASN A 323 11.48 -8.20 17.83
N HIS A 324 11.84 -8.26 16.55
CA HIS A 324 11.62 -7.17 15.62
C HIS A 324 10.13 -6.88 15.39
N PRO A 325 9.72 -5.61 15.36
CA PRO A 325 8.52 -5.22 14.65
C PRO A 325 8.68 -5.51 13.15
N VAL A 326 7.63 -6.01 12.51
CA VAL A 326 7.65 -6.43 11.11
C VAL A 326 6.48 -5.85 10.34
N ILE A 327 6.75 -5.32 9.15
CA ILE A 327 5.74 -5.04 8.12
C ILE A 327 5.95 -6.05 6.98
N ASN A 328 4.93 -6.85 6.68
CA ASN A 328 4.93 -7.82 5.59
C ASN A 328 3.85 -7.48 4.56
N ILE A 329 4.23 -7.35 3.30
CA ILE A 329 3.30 -7.19 2.17
C ILE A 329 3.58 -8.29 1.16
N VAL A 330 2.72 -9.31 1.10
CA VAL A 330 3.02 -10.57 0.44
C VAL A 330 1.86 -11.09 -0.37
N SER A 331 2.01 -11.19 -1.69
CA SER A 331 1.20 -12.10 -2.50
C SER A 331 2.05 -13.28 -2.94
N LYS A 332 1.56 -14.51 -2.75
CA LYS A 332 2.37 -15.70 -3.09
C LYS A 332 2.49 -15.91 -4.61
N THR A 333 1.42 -15.64 -5.35
CA THR A 333 1.40 -15.82 -6.81
C THR A 333 0.85 -14.61 -7.58
N GLY A 334 0.02 -13.77 -6.96
CA GLY A 334 -0.46 -12.54 -7.58
C GLY A 334 0.56 -11.40 -7.40
N SER A 335 0.37 -10.29 -8.11
CA SER A 335 1.29 -9.16 -8.02
C SER A 335 1.07 -8.33 -6.76
N VAL A 336 2.14 -7.71 -6.27
CA VAL A 336 2.11 -6.66 -5.25
C VAL A 336 2.40 -5.32 -5.94
N THR A 337 1.41 -4.44 -5.98
CA THR A 337 1.55 -3.08 -6.52
C THR A 337 1.45 -2.07 -5.38
N ILE A 338 2.46 -1.21 -5.27
CA ILE A 338 2.52 -0.14 -4.27
C ILE A 338 2.73 1.19 -4.99
N GLU A 339 1.76 2.09 -4.84
CA GLU A 339 1.81 3.44 -5.41
C GLU A 339 1.77 4.50 -4.31
N GLY A 340 2.87 5.24 -4.15
CA GLY A 340 2.98 6.31 -3.15
C GLY A 340 3.21 7.66 -3.80
N ASN A 341 2.27 8.59 -3.63
CA ASN A 341 2.35 9.92 -4.20
C ASN A 341 2.26 10.98 -3.10
N ALA A 342 3.24 11.86 -3.05
CA ALA A 342 3.14 13.13 -2.34
C ALA A 342 3.50 14.26 -3.31
N LEU A 343 2.67 15.30 -3.33
CA LEU A 343 2.95 16.49 -4.12
C LEU A 343 4.17 17.23 -3.56
N PRO A 344 5.03 17.81 -4.42
CA PRO A 344 6.09 18.70 -3.95
C PRO A 344 5.50 19.82 -3.08
N ASN A 345 6.23 20.20 -2.04
CA ASN A 345 5.81 21.22 -1.11
C ASN A 345 6.95 22.20 -0.78
N SER A 346 6.60 23.36 -0.25
CA SER A 346 7.54 24.48 -0.02
C SER A 346 8.73 24.13 0.88
N ASN A 347 8.62 23.10 1.72
CA ASN A 347 9.61 22.78 2.75
C ASN A 347 10.47 21.56 2.39
N SER A 348 10.36 21.08 1.15
CA SER A 348 11.19 20.01 0.60
C SER A 348 11.17 18.68 1.38
N ALA A 349 10.05 18.36 2.00
CA ALA A 349 9.95 17.21 2.88
C ALA A 349 8.82 16.22 2.53
N ALA A 350 8.08 16.49 1.44
CA ALA A 350 7.18 15.52 0.84
C ALA A 350 7.91 14.22 0.44
N ARG A 351 7.33 13.06 0.76
CA ARG A 351 7.77 11.76 0.23
C ARG A 351 6.60 10.96 -0.34
N GLY A 352 6.77 10.42 -1.54
CA GLY A 352 5.80 9.47 -2.09
C GLY A 352 5.71 8.22 -1.22
N ILE A 353 6.84 7.56 -0.99
CA ILE A 353 7.00 6.45 -0.07
C ILE A 353 8.16 6.77 0.89
N MET A 354 7.90 6.66 2.19
CA MET A 354 8.90 6.66 3.25
C MET A 354 8.90 5.31 3.97
N LEU A 355 10.06 4.68 4.11
CA LEU A 355 10.23 3.45 4.86
C LEU A 355 11.18 3.69 6.04
N THR A 356 10.64 3.68 7.26
CA THR A 356 11.39 3.89 8.49
C THR A 356 11.45 2.59 9.26
N ALA A 357 12.62 1.94 9.24
CA ALA A 357 12.83 0.64 9.87
C ALA A 357 13.69 0.75 11.14
N GLY A 358 13.30 1.65 12.05
CA GLY A 358 14.09 1.98 13.25
C GLY A 358 14.31 0.79 14.17
N ASP A 359 15.44 0.82 14.89
CA ASP A 359 15.77 -0.12 15.98
C ASP A 359 15.60 -1.59 15.59
N TYR A 360 16.15 -1.98 14.43
CA TYR A 360 16.11 -3.34 13.89
C TYR A 360 14.72 -3.82 13.42
N GLY A 361 13.76 -2.94 13.18
CA GLY A 361 12.52 -3.34 12.54
C GLY A 361 12.72 -3.83 11.09
N LYS A 362 11.79 -4.66 10.60
CA LYS A 362 11.89 -5.28 9.27
C LYS A 362 10.71 -4.89 8.39
N ILE A 363 10.99 -4.57 7.15
CA ILE A 363 9.97 -4.29 6.13
C ILE A 363 10.22 -5.24 4.98
N ASN A 364 9.25 -6.13 4.71
CA ASN A 364 9.34 -7.16 3.69
C ASN A 364 8.23 -6.99 2.65
N ILE A 365 8.60 -6.99 1.37
CA ILE A 365 7.69 -6.88 0.23
C ILE A 365 7.96 -8.08 -0.69
N GLY A 366 6.93 -8.87 -0.99
CA GLY A 366 7.05 -10.15 -1.73
C GLY A 366 7.74 -11.28 -0.96
N PHE A 367 8.15 -11.03 0.28
CA PHE A 367 8.88 -11.94 1.15
C PHE A 367 8.19 -11.98 2.52
N ASP A 368 7.96 -13.17 3.08
CA ASP A 368 7.33 -13.32 4.41
C ASP A 368 8.33 -13.42 5.56
N GLY A 369 9.62 -13.16 5.30
CA GLY A 369 10.73 -13.41 6.22
C GLY A 369 11.44 -14.74 5.96
N THR A 370 10.83 -15.67 5.21
CA THR A 370 11.37 -17.01 4.92
C THR A 370 11.37 -17.35 3.43
N ASN A 371 10.25 -17.10 2.74
CA ASN A 371 9.98 -17.56 1.39
C ASN A 371 9.93 -16.40 0.40
N ALA A 372 10.61 -16.54 -0.73
CA ALA A 372 10.48 -15.65 -1.88
C ALA A 372 9.37 -16.16 -2.81
N TYR A 373 8.40 -15.30 -3.12
CA TYR A 373 7.19 -15.69 -3.85
C TYR A 373 7.19 -15.23 -5.31
N SER A 374 6.34 -15.83 -6.16
CA SER A 374 6.39 -15.65 -7.62
C SER A 374 5.65 -14.43 -8.14
N GLY A 375 4.91 -13.73 -7.27
CA GLY A 375 4.25 -12.48 -7.61
C GLY A 375 5.22 -11.39 -8.02
N ASP A 376 4.88 -10.62 -9.07
CA ASP A 376 5.64 -9.43 -9.43
C ASP A 376 5.51 -8.36 -8.33
N ILE A 377 6.60 -7.62 -8.08
CA ILE A 377 6.63 -6.48 -7.16
C ILE A 377 6.77 -5.21 -8.01
N ASN A 378 5.72 -4.39 -8.02
CA ASN A 378 5.66 -3.15 -8.78
C ASN A 378 5.54 -1.96 -7.83
N ILE A 379 6.59 -1.15 -7.73
CA ILE A 379 6.61 0.04 -6.91
C ILE A 379 6.71 1.27 -7.78
N ARG A 380 5.77 2.19 -7.59
CA ARG A 380 5.71 3.46 -8.27
C ARG A 380 5.60 4.57 -7.24
N ALA A 381 6.50 5.55 -7.28
CA ALA A 381 6.43 6.62 -6.29
C ALA A 381 6.84 7.99 -6.84
N SER A 382 6.24 9.05 -6.30
CA SER A 382 6.77 10.40 -6.57
C SER A 382 8.17 10.56 -5.97
N SER A 383 8.44 9.86 -4.86
CA SER A 383 9.77 9.74 -4.25
C SER A 383 9.92 8.40 -3.55
N TRP A 384 11.15 7.93 -3.41
CA TRP A 384 11.49 6.75 -2.62
C TRP A 384 12.57 7.12 -1.60
N ASP A 385 12.28 6.95 -0.31
CA ASP A 385 13.20 7.30 0.78
C ASP A 385 13.14 6.23 1.89
N GLN A 386 14.29 5.98 2.51
CA GLN A 386 14.41 5.05 3.63
C GLN A 386 15.21 5.68 4.77
N GLN A 387 14.85 5.34 6.01
CA GLN A 387 15.52 5.87 7.21
C GLN A 387 15.71 4.78 8.26
N PHE A 388 16.88 4.83 8.92
CA PHE A 388 17.26 3.98 10.05
C PHE A 388 17.18 2.46 9.76
N VAL A 389 17.32 2.07 8.49
CA VAL A 389 17.25 0.67 8.06
C VAL A 389 18.58 -0.03 8.33
N ALA A 390 18.55 -1.06 9.18
CA ALA A 390 19.70 -1.93 9.39
C ALA A 390 20.02 -2.74 8.11
N PRO A 391 21.27 -3.20 7.93
CA PRO A 391 21.64 -3.93 6.72
C PRO A 391 20.73 -5.13 6.41
N GLY A 392 20.14 -5.15 5.22
CA GLY A 392 19.25 -6.20 4.71
C GLY A 392 17.82 -6.21 5.28
N TYR A 393 17.42 -5.21 6.06
CA TYR A 393 16.13 -5.23 6.79
C TYR A 393 14.97 -4.63 5.98
N LEU A 394 15.28 -4.00 4.86
CA LEU A 394 14.32 -3.74 3.79
C LEU A 394 14.42 -4.84 2.74
N SER A 395 13.60 -5.88 2.89
CA SER A 395 13.58 -7.02 1.99
C SER A 395 12.55 -6.84 0.89
N MET A 396 12.97 -7.05 -0.35
CA MET A 396 12.12 -7.02 -1.53
C MET A 396 12.33 -8.26 -2.38
N ARG A 397 12.52 -9.42 -1.73
CA ARG A 397 12.87 -10.68 -2.38
C ARG A 397 11.65 -11.31 -3.04
N GLY A 398 11.85 -11.88 -4.23
CA GLY A 398 10.81 -12.60 -4.97
C GLY A 398 11.40 -13.46 -6.09
N ALA A 399 10.52 -14.20 -6.76
CA ALA A 399 10.80 -14.94 -7.99
C ALA A 399 10.17 -14.28 -9.23
N GLY A 400 9.15 -13.43 -9.04
CA GLY A 400 8.61 -12.56 -10.10
C GLY A 400 9.53 -11.40 -10.45
N ALA A 401 9.07 -10.52 -11.32
CA ALA A 401 9.79 -9.29 -11.66
C ALA A 401 9.73 -8.28 -10.50
N LEU A 402 10.80 -7.51 -10.31
CA LEU A 402 10.84 -6.35 -9.43
C LEU A 402 10.98 -5.09 -10.27
N THR A 403 10.07 -4.14 -10.13
CA THR A 403 10.17 -2.81 -10.74
C THR A 403 10.03 -1.74 -9.68
N ILE A 404 11.01 -0.84 -9.60
CA ILE A 404 10.95 0.37 -8.78
C ILE A 404 11.15 1.56 -9.70
N GLU A 405 10.08 2.30 -9.98
CA GLU A 405 10.09 3.42 -10.92
C GLU A 405 9.47 4.69 -10.34
N PRO A 406 9.89 5.87 -10.82
CA PRO A 406 9.26 7.12 -10.45
C PRO A 406 7.89 7.25 -11.13
N LEU A 407 6.93 7.88 -10.44
CA LEU A 407 5.64 8.26 -11.04
C LEU A 407 5.81 9.28 -12.17
N LEU A 408 6.78 10.17 -12.01
CA LEU A 408 7.13 11.18 -13.01
C LEU A 408 8.19 10.62 -13.94
N SER A 409 8.05 10.91 -15.24
CA SER A 409 9.01 10.45 -16.25
C SER A 409 10.43 10.98 -16.08
N THR A 410 10.62 11.99 -15.22
CA THR A 410 11.90 12.68 -15.01
C THR A 410 12.67 12.17 -13.79
N GLY A 411 12.09 11.32 -12.94
CA GLY A 411 12.79 10.79 -11.76
C GLY A 411 12.02 10.95 -10.45
N PHE A 412 12.58 10.37 -9.38
CA PHE A 412 12.10 10.52 -8.01
C PHE A 412 12.35 11.96 -7.53
N ARG A 413 11.44 12.52 -6.72
CA ARG A 413 11.53 13.90 -6.22
C ARG A 413 11.29 13.95 -4.72
N ILE A 414 12.32 14.24 -3.95
CA ILE A 414 12.26 14.40 -2.50
C ILE A 414 12.11 15.88 -2.22
N GLY A 415 10.85 16.33 -2.12
CA GLY A 415 10.53 17.69 -1.74
C GLY A 415 10.89 18.83 -2.70
N SER A 416 11.88 18.65 -3.58
CA SER A 416 12.29 19.61 -4.60
C SER A 416 11.68 19.29 -5.97
N ALA A 417 11.79 20.22 -6.93
CA ALA A 417 11.41 19.98 -8.31
C ALA A 417 12.43 19.15 -9.11
N THR A 418 13.64 18.96 -8.57
CA THR A 418 14.75 18.27 -9.25
C THR A 418 14.71 16.77 -8.95
N ALA A 419 15.18 15.96 -9.89
CA ALA A 419 15.30 14.53 -9.67
C ALA A 419 16.36 14.22 -8.59
N HIS A 420 15.98 13.39 -7.63
CA HIS A 420 16.84 12.83 -6.61
C HIS A 420 17.37 11.47 -7.06
N GLY A 421 18.60 11.16 -6.63
CA GLY A 421 19.21 9.87 -6.89
C GLY A 421 18.57 8.74 -6.08
N PHE A 422 18.63 7.53 -6.62
CA PHE A 422 18.28 6.30 -5.93
C PHE A 422 19.54 5.48 -5.71
N THR A 423 19.76 5.04 -4.47
CA THR A 423 20.89 4.20 -4.09
C THR A 423 20.39 2.88 -3.54
N LEU A 424 20.79 1.78 -4.17
CA LEU A 424 20.66 0.44 -3.62
C LEU A 424 21.86 0.18 -2.72
N ASP A 425 21.72 0.45 -1.43
CA ASP A 425 22.76 0.28 -0.41
C ASP A 425 22.58 -1.02 0.40
N GLY A 426 23.38 -1.17 1.46
CA GLY A 426 23.33 -2.34 2.34
C GLY A 426 22.02 -2.51 3.09
N GLY A 427 21.13 -1.51 3.17
CA GLY A 427 19.82 -1.62 3.82
C GLY A 427 18.87 -2.57 3.07
N TYR A 428 19.08 -2.74 1.76
CA TYR A 428 18.23 -3.56 0.90
C TYR A 428 18.65 -5.03 0.87
N SER A 429 17.66 -5.91 0.83
CA SER A 429 17.81 -7.32 0.45
C SER A 429 16.90 -7.63 -0.74
N ILE A 430 17.46 -7.62 -1.94
CA ILE A 430 16.72 -7.93 -3.18
C ILE A 430 16.72 -9.45 -3.47
N GLY A 431 17.71 -10.18 -2.97
CA GLY A 431 17.90 -11.59 -3.32
C GLY A 431 18.43 -11.77 -4.74
N SER A 432 18.37 -13.00 -5.24
CA SER A 432 18.95 -13.40 -6.53
C SER A 432 17.97 -14.12 -7.48
N THR A 433 16.73 -14.30 -7.04
CA THR A 433 15.74 -15.18 -7.71
C THR A 433 14.74 -14.44 -8.57
N HIS A 434 14.73 -13.10 -8.57
CA HIS A 434 13.81 -12.33 -9.42
C HIS A 434 14.01 -12.68 -10.89
N SER A 435 12.92 -12.89 -11.62
CA SER A 435 12.98 -13.05 -13.08
C SER A 435 13.65 -11.84 -13.73
N SER A 436 13.29 -10.63 -13.31
CA SER A 436 13.97 -9.40 -13.72
C SER A 436 13.94 -8.34 -12.62
N VAL A 437 14.89 -7.39 -12.68
CA VAL A 437 14.91 -6.21 -11.81
C VAL A 437 15.05 -4.95 -12.64
N ASN A 438 14.10 -4.01 -12.51
CA ASN A 438 14.11 -2.70 -13.15
C ASN A 438 14.19 -1.61 -12.07
N LEU A 439 15.22 -0.76 -12.10
CA LEU A 439 15.43 0.31 -11.11
C LEU A 439 15.52 1.67 -11.78
N GLY A 440 14.80 2.64 -11.21
CA GLY A 440 14.79 4.03 -11.68
C GLY A 440 13.90 4.27 -12.89
N GLY A 441 13.19 3.26 -13.37
CA GLY A 441 12.38 3.36 -14.58
C GLY A 441 11.92 1.99 -15.08
N SER A 442 11.38 1.99 -16.30
CA SER A 442 10.88 0.82 -17.00
C SER A 442 11.04 1.01 -18.51
N SER A 443 10.70 -0.01 -19.30
CA SER A 443 10.72 0.10 -20.78
C SER A 443 9.80 1.20 -21.32
N THR A 444 8.80 1.63 -20.54
CA THR A 444 7.88 2.71 -20.87
C THR A 444 8.20 4.03 -20.15
N ASN A 445 9.16 4.00 -19.22
CA ASN A 445 9.57 5.15 -18.42
C ASN A 445 11.10 5.23 -18.32
N THR A 446 11.74 5.74 -19.38
CA THR A 446 13.20 5.76 -19.54
C THR A 446 13.83 7.13 -19.26
N GLY A 447 13.02 8.14 -18.90
CA GLY A 447 13.44 9.55 -18.85
C GLY A 447 14.06 10.00 -17.54
N ASN A 448 14.32 9.07 -16.60
CA ASN A 448 14.84 9.40 -15.28
C ASN A 448 16.17 10.16 -15.37
N THR A 449 16.20 11.37 -14.81
CA THR A 449 17.40 12.23 -14.75
C THR A 449 18.10 12.16 -13.40
N GLY A 450 17.53 11.49 -12.40
CA GLY A 450 18.17 11.19 -11.12
C GLY A 450 19.23 10.10 -11.29
N SER A 451 20.29 10.13 -10.47
CA SER A 451 21.33 9.10 -10.51
C SER A 451 20.82 7.75 -9.96
N ILE A 452 21.37 6.64 -10.45
CA ILE A 452 21.21 5.31 -9.88
C ILE A 452 22.57 4.82 -9.38
N THR A 453 22.65 4.41 -8.12
CA THR A 453 23.87 3.82 -7.55
C THR A 453 23.59 2.42 -7.04
N ILE A 454 24.38 1.44 -7.50
CA ILE A 454 24.35 0.06 -7.01
C ILE A 454 25.53 -0.12 -6.06
N ALA A 455 25.28 -0.13 -4.75
CA ALA A 455 26.30 -0.23 -3.70
C ALA A 455 26.25 -1.56 -2.92
N THR A 456 25.36 -2.46 -3.31
CA THR A 456 25.27 -3.86 -2.84
C THR A 456 25.06 -4.77 -4.06
N PRO A 457 25.47 -6.05 -4.03
CA PRO A 457 25.29 -6.95 -5.18
C PRO A 457 23.83 -7.05 -5.62
N LEU A 458 23.62 -6.95 -6.94
CA LEU A 458 22.30 -7.06 -7.55
C LEU A 458 22.31 -8.20 -8.56
N THR A 459 21.44 -9.19 -8.35
CA THR A 459 21.32 -10.36 -9.24
C THR A 459 19.87 -10.59 -9.63
N ALA A 460 19.64 -10.85 -10.91
CA ALA A 460 18.38 -11.34 -11.44
C ALA A 460 18.62 -12.56 -12.35
N VAL A 461 17.56 -13.30 -12.65
CA VAL A 461 17.62 -14.47 -13.52
C VAL A 461 17.73 -14.03 -14.98
N ASP A 462 16.70 -13.39 -15.53
CA ASP A 462 16.63 -13.03 -16.95
C ASP A 462 17.21 -11.65 -17.25
N GLY A 463 17.15 -10.70 -16.31
CA GLY A 463 17.81 -9.42 -16.56
C GLY A 463 17.72 -8.34 -15.49
N VAL A 464 18.64 -7.40 -15.60
CA VAL A 464 18.69 -6.18 -14.79
C VAL A 464 18.63 -4.98 -15.71
N SER A 465 17.70 -4.06 -15.49
CA SER A 465 17.61 -2.79 -16.23
C SER A 465 17.74 -1.60 -15.28
N LEU A 466 18.70 -0.72 -15.54
CA LEU A 466 18.95 0.47 -14.75
C LEU A 466 18.68 1.72 -15.60
N TYR A 467 17.88 2.66 -15.08
CA TYR A 467 17.50 3.89 -15.76
C TYR A 467 17.84 5.10 -14.88
N GLY A 468 18.76 5.96 -15.33
CA GLY A 468 19.12 7.17 -14.56
C GLY A 468 19.94 8.21 -15.31
N GLY A 469 19.95 9.44 -14.80
CA GLY A 469 20.76 10.54 -15.35
C GLY A 469 22.25 10.33 -15.18
N GLY A 470 22.67 9.45 -14.27
CA GLY A 470 23.99 8.85 -14.19
C GLY A 470 23.87 7.50 -13.49
N ILE A 471 24.74 6.55 -13.79
CA ILE A 471 24.70 5.21 -13.20
C ILE A 471 26.07 4.87 -12.60
N ALA A 472 26.13 4.52 -11.32
CA ALA A 472 27.34 4.07 -10.65
C ALA A 472 27.21 2.59 -10.24
N ILE A 473 28.06 1.74 -10.80
CA ILE A 473 28.13 0.30 -10.50
C ILE A 473 29.25 0.07 -9.48
N ASN A 474 28.92 0.23 -8.21
CA ASN A 474 29.86 0.07 -7.09
C ASN A 474 29.84 -1.33 -6.48
N SER A 475 28.94 -2.19 -6.94
CA SER A 475 28.82 -3.60 -6.56
C SER A 475 28.36 -4.42 -7.75
N ALA A 476 28.60 -5.73 -7.71
CA ALA A 476 28.39 -6.60 -8.85
C ALA A 476 26.93 -6.56 -9.33
N VAL A 477 26.74 -6.49 -10.65
CA VAL A 477 25.44 -6.59 -11.31
C VAL A 477 25.42 -7.83 -12.19
N THR A 478 24.48 -8.74 -11.94
CA THR A 478 24.44 -10.06 -12.61
C THR A 478 23.08 -10.36 -13.21
N ALA A 479 23.06 -10.82 -14.46
CA ALA A 479 21.93 -11.56 -15.06
C ALA A 479 22.38 -12.99 -15.33
N SER A 480 21.77 -13.95 -14.65
CA SER A 480 22.34 -15.30 -14.48
C SER A 480 21.86 -16.36 -15.50
N ALA A 481 20.73 -16.14 -16.18
CA ALA A 481 20.24 -17.04 -17.21
C ALA A 481 21.16 -17.02 -18.45
N THR A 482 21.19 -18.11 -19.22
CA THR A 482 22.01 -18.25 -20.45
C THR A 482 21.67 -17.23 -21.55
N GLY A 483 20.45 -16.70 -21.54
CA GLY A 483 20.03 -15.58 -22.41
C GLY A 483 19.90 -14.24 -21.66
N GLY A 484 20.40 -14.18 -20.43
CA GLY A 484 20.22 -13.06 -19.52
C GLY A 484 20.83 -11.76 -20.07
N ARG A 485 20.28 -10.63 -19.61
CA ARG A 485 20.70 -9.31 -20.10
C ARG A 485 20.80 -8.26 -19.01
N VAL A 486 21.88 -7.50 -19.02
CA VAL A 486 21.98 -6.23 -18.30
C VAL A 486 21.75 -5.07 -19.27
N THR A 487 20.85 -4.15 -18.93
CA THR A 487 20.57 -2.94 -19.72
C THR A 487 20.87 -1.70 -18.88
N LEU A 488 21.73 -0.82 -19.38
CA LEU A 488 22.06 0.45 -18.73
C LEU A 488 21.57 1.59 -19.62
N THR A 489 20.53 2.30 -19.18
CA THR A 489 19.99 3.46 -19.90
C THR A 489 20.35 4.73 -19.14
N SER A 490 21.26 5.55 -19.70
CA SER A 490 21.69 6.78 -19.06
C SER A 490 21.85 7.96 -20.00
N ALA A 491 21.41 9.13 -19.53
CA ALA A 491 21.64 10.41 -20.21
C ALA A 491 22.98 11.07 -19.82
N GLY A 492 23.62 10.62 -18.74
CA GLY A 492 24.91 11.12 -18.26
C GLY A 492 25.92 10.01 -18.03
N ASN A 493 26.86 10.20 -17.10
CA ASN A 493 27.99 9.29 -16.98
C ASN A 493 27.61 7.97 -16.30
N VAL A 494 28.07 6.87 -16.89
CA VAL A 494 28.09 5.54 -16.29
C VAL A 494 29.51 5.20 -15.85
N THR A 495 29.68 4.95 -14.55
CA THR A 495 30.96 4.62 -13.93
C THR A 495 30.90 3.26 -13.24
N GLN A 496 32.06 2.64 -13.06
CA GLN A 496 32.16 1.28 -12.58
C GLN A 496 33.37 1.07 -11.67
N SER A 497 33.14 0.44 -10.51
CA SER A 497 34.20 -0.15 -9.67
C SER A 497 34.02 -1.65 -9.44
N ALA A 498 32.84 -2.21 -9.75
CA ALA A 498 32.55 -3.65 -9.67
C ALA A 498 32.06 -4.24 -11.00
N ALA A 499 32.24 -5.55 -11.19
CA ALA A 499 31.97 -6.21 -12.47
C ALA A 499 30.48 -6.26 -12.84
N VAL A 500 30.21 -6.26 -14.15
CA VAL A 500 28.94 -6.65 -14.76
C VAL A 500 29.10 -8.05 -15.36
N THR A 501 28.19 -8.96 -15.04
CA THR A 501 28.22 -10.34 -15.53
C THR A 501 26.87 -10.71 -16.13
N SER A 502 26.84 -10.97 -17.44
CA SER A 502 25.61 -11.34 -18.15
C SER A 502 25.94 -11.80 -19.55
N PRO A 503 25.22 -12.75 -20.16
CA PRO A 503 25.43 -13.09 -21.57
C PRO A 503 25.30 -11.88 -22.50
N ASN A 504 24.39 -10.95 -22.22
CA ASN A 504 24.16 -9.78 -23.06
C ASN A 504 24.24 -8.46 -22.27
N LEU A 505 24.99 -7.49 -22.78
CA LEU A 505 25.02 -6.12 -22.26
C LEU A 505 24.48 -5.14 -23.31
N LEU A 506 23.51 -4.33 -22.91
CA LEU A 506 22.92 -3.29 -23.73
C LEU A 506 23.09 -1.92 -23.08
N LEU A 507 23.74 -0.99 -23.80
CA LEU A 507 23.99 0.38 -23.33
C LEU A 507 23.16 1.37 -24.14
N LEU A 508 22.33 2.18 -23.49
CA LEU A 508 21.38 3.09 -24.14
C LEU A 508 21.42 4.49 -23.55
N GLY A 509 20.92 5.46 -24.31
CA GLY A 509 20.90 6.88 -23.93
C GLY A 509 22.11 7.66 -24.44
N SER A 510 22.13 8.96 -24.16
CA SER A 510 23.15 9.90 -24.64
C SER A 510 24.39 9.98 -23.75
N GLY A 511 24.44 9.17 -22.68
CA GLY A 511 25.49 9.17 -21.68
C GLY A 511 26.85 8.68 -22.16
N SER A 512 27.88 8.90 -21.35
CA SER A 512 29.21 8.31 -21.54
C SER A 512 29.37 7.07 -20.68
N PHE A 513 29.93 6.00 -21.22
CA PHE A 513 30.06 4.71 -20.53
C PHE A 513 31.53 4.36 -20.28
N SER A 514 31.93 4.31 -19.00
CA SER A 514 33.25 3.85 -18.57
C SER A 514 33.11 2.61 -17.68
N LEU A 515 33.27 1.45 -18.32
CA LEU A 515 33.06 0.11 -17.76
C LEU A 515 34.39 -0.67 -17.87
N LEU A 516 35.40 -0.22 -17.14
CA LEU A 516 36.78 -0.69 -17.25
C LEU A 516 37.15 -1.81 -16.26
N ASN A 517 36.19 -2.33 -15.50
CA ASN A 517 36.48 -3.44 -14.60
C ASN A 517 36.83 -4.70 -15.40
N THR A 518 38.06 -5.20 -15.26
CA THR A 518 38.55 -6.37 -16.03
C THR A 518 37.85 -7.68 -15.68
N GLY A 519 37.05 -7.70 -14.61
CA GLY A 519 36.19 -8.82 -14.24
C GLY A 519 34.84 -8.85 -14.96
N ASN A 520 34.49 -7.84 -15.77
CA ASN A 520 33.28 -7.87 -16.59
C ASN A 520 33.25 -9.11 -17.47
N ASP A 521 32.11 -9.75 -17.59
CA ASP A 521 31.99 -11.04 -18.29
C ASP A 521 30.72 -11.05 -19.11
N VAL A 522 30.87 -10.65 -20.38
CA VAL A 522 29.77 -10.49 -21.32
C VAL A 522 30.09 -11.15 -22.64
N ALA A 523 29.15 -11.97 -23.15
CA ALA A 523 29.33 -12.62 -24.45
C ALA A 523 29.01 -11.68 -25.61
N THR A 524 27.91 -10.91 -25.52
CA THR A 524 27.49 -9.96 -26.56
C THR A 524 27.23 -8.56 -26.02
N LEU A 525 27.89 -7.57 -26.62
CA LEU A 525 27.70 -6.14 -26.32
C LEU A 525 27.05 -5.42 -27.52
N ALA A 526 26.07 -4.59 -27.23
CA ALA A 526 25.57 -3.56 -28.15
C ALA A 526 25.39 -2.21 -27.41
N ALA A 527 25.59 -1.10 -28.12
CA ALA A 527 25.49 0.23 -27.53
C ALA A 527 24.91 1.27 -28.50
N GLY A 528 24.07 2.14 -27.98
CA GLY A 528 23.32 3.13 -28.75
C GLY A 528 22.13 2.50 -29.49
N SER A 529 21.14 3.33 -29.83
CA SER A 529 19.99 2.93 -30.64
C SER A 529 20.10 3.50 -32.06
N THR A 530 19.10 3.20 -32.91
CA THR A 530 18.99 3.79 -34.25
C THR A 530 18.83 5.31 -34.23
N THR A 531 18.30 5.87 -33.14
CA THR A 531 18.01 7.31 -33.00
C THR A 531 18.94 8.03 -32.05
N THR A 532 19.58 7.31 -31.11
CA THR A 532 20.35 7.91 -30.01
C THR A 532 21.70 7.21 -29.88
N ALA A 533 22.76 7.90 -30.24
CA ALA A 533 24.13 7.44 -30.00
C ALA A 533 24.52 7.64 -28.53
N VAL A 534 25.36 6.74 -27.99
CA VAL A 534 26.05 7.02 -26.72
C VAL A 534 27.11 8.11 -26.93
N SER A 535 27.44 8.88 -25.91
CA SER A 535 28.47 9.93 -26.02
C SER A 535 29.85 9.32 -26.26
N SER A 536 30.26 8.36 -25.42
CA SER A 536 31.52 7.62 -25.59
C SER A 536 31.41 6.26 -24.90
N LEU A 537 32.25 5.31 -25.31
CA LEU A 537 32.30 3.97 -24.73
C LEU A 537 33.74 3.55 -24.45
N GLN A 538 33.99 3.14 -23.20
CA GLN A 538 35.18 2.44 -22.75
C GLN A 538 34.74 1.17 -22.04
N TYR A 539 35.11 0.01 -22.58
CA TYR A 539 34.71 -1.29 -22.04
C TYR A 539 35.89 -2.26 -22.02
N ALA A 540 36.08 -2.97 -20.91
CA ALA A 540 37.00 -4.09 -20.81
C ALA A 540 36.21 -5.36 -20.44
N ASP A 541 36.50 -6.46 -21.11
CA ASP A 541 35.92 -7.78 -20.85
C ASP A 541 36.98 -8.77 -20.36
N ARG A 542 36.58 -9.67 -19.46
CA ARG A 542 37.41 -10.71 -18.87
C ARG A 542 37.87 -11.71 -19.92
N GLY A 543 37.03 -12.03 -20.90
CA GLY A 543 37.22 -13.13 -21.87
C GLY A 543 36.87 -12.73 -23.30
N ALA A 544 36.34 -13.69 -24.07
CA ALA A 544 35.92 -13.45 -25.45
C ALA A 544 34.66 -12.61 -25.50
N LEU A 545 34.61 -11.65 -26.44
CA LEU A 545 33.52 -10.69 -26.56
C LEU A 545 33.06 -10.58 -28.02
N THR A 546 31.75 -10.55 -28.23
CA THR A 546 31.14 -10.24 -29.53
C THR A 546 30.49 -8.86 -29.50
N ILE A 547 30.83 -8.01 -30.48
CA ILE A 547 30.01 -6.84 -30.82
C ILE A 547 28.92 -7.29 -31.76
N GLY A 548 27.69 -7.34 -31.25
CA GLY A 548 26.57 -8.03 -31.90
C GLY A 548 25.25 -7.29 -31.78
N THR A 549 24.16 -8.04 -31.81
CA THR A 549 22.80 -7.51 -31.64
C THR A 549 22.28 -7.88 -30.25
N VAL A 550 21.86 -6.88 -29.48
CA VAL A 550 21.22 -7.07 -28.17
C VAL A 550 19.93 -6.25 -28.14
N GLY A 551 18.79 -6.94 -27.97
CA GLY A 551 17.48 -6.30 -28.07
C GLY A 551 17.26 -5.68 -29.46
N SER A 552 16.89 -4.40 -29.50
CA SER A 552 16.68 -3.64 -30.75
C SER A 552 17.95 -2.95 -31.28
N SER A 553 19.08 -3.09 -30.61
CA SER A 553 20.34 -2.42 -30.97
C SER A 553 21.30 -3.40 -31.62
N SER A 554 21.92 -3.01 -32.73
CA SER A 554 22.91 -3.82 -33.47
C SER A 554 24.21 -3.05 -33.62
N GLY A 555 25.28 -3.58 -33.05
CA GLY A 555 26.60 -2.96 -33.05
C GLY A 555 26.78 -1.89 -31.97
N ILE A 556 27.74 -1.01 -32.19
CA ILE A 556 28.02 0.15 -31.33
C ILE A 556 27.84 1.42 -32.15
N ARG A 557 27.01 2.34 -31.65
CA ARG A 557 26.83 3.70 -32.18
C ARG A 557 27.19 4.73 -31.12
N ALA A 558 28.29 5.45 -31.33
CA ALA A 558 28.77 6.51 -30.46
C ALA A 558 28.93 7.84 -31.21
N SER A 559 28.83 8.98 -30.52
CA SER A 559 29.23 10.29 -31.09
C SER A 559 30.70 10.61 -30.83
N GLY A 560 31.31 10.02 -29.81
CA GLY A 560 32.72 10.14 -29.45
C GLY A 560 33.45 8.80 -29.49
N ASN A 561 34.57 8.71 -28.77
CA ASN A 561 35.49 7.58 -28.83
C ASN A 561 34.85 6.25 -28.40
N ILE A 562 35.25 5.18 -29.09
CA ILE A 562 34.96 3.80 -28.73
C ILE A 562 36.29 3.11 -28.40
N SER A 563 36.40 2.56 -27.20
CA SER A 563 37.52 1.72 -26.76
C SER A 563 36.94 0.44 -26.16
N VAL A 564 37.23 -0.71 -26.77
CA VAL A 564 36.75 -2.01 -26.34
C VAL A 564 37.93 -2.98 -26.29
N ALA A 565 38.12 -3.63 -25.15
CA ALA A 565 39.13 -4.67 -24.96
C ALA A 565 38.45 -5.98 -24.56
N SER A 566 38.84 -7.08 -25.21
CA SER A 566 38.52 -8.44 -24.80
C SER A 566 39.74 -9.09 -24.15
N GLY A 567 39.51 -10.18 -23.42
CA GLY A 567 40.54 -11.04 -22.88
C GLY A 567 41.45 -10.40 -21.83
N ALA A 568 40.91 -9.46 -21.05
CA ALA A 568 41.67 -8.72 -20.05
C ALA A 568 42.23 -9.61 -18.92
N VAL A 569 41.66 -10.80 -18.71
CA VAL A 569 42.09 -11.76 -17.68
C VAL A 569 42.27 -13.16 -18.25
N VAL A 570 41.37 -13.60 -19.12
CA VAL A 570 41.38 -14.91 -19.78
C VAL A 570 41.51 -14.66 -21.29
N ALA A 571 42.38 -15.38 -21.99
CA ALA A 571 42.52 -15.21 -23.45
C ALA A 571 41.17 -15.32 -24.15
N GLY A 572 40.86 -14.35 -25.01
CA GLY A 572 39.59 -14.28 -25.71
C GLY A 572 39.60 -13.25 -26.83
N ASP A 573 39.06 -13.63 -27.98
CA ASP A 573 39.00 -12.78 -29.16
C ASP A 573 37.90 -11.71 -29.05
N LEU A 574 38.13 -10.56 -29.68
CA LEU A 574 37.10 -9.58 -29.96
C LEU A 574 36.50 -9.87 -31.34
N THR A 575 35.28 -10.37 -31.38
CA THR A 575 34.54 -10.63 -32.61
C THR A 575 33.66 -9.46 -32.97
N LEU A 576 33.78 -8.96 -34.20
CA LEU A 576 32.92 -7.90 -34.74
C LEU A 576 31.88 -8.52 -35.68
N SER A 577 30.69 -8.83 -35.16
CA SER A 577 29.57 -9.34 -35.95
C SER A 577 28.64 -8.23 -36.46
N GLN A 578 28.76 -7.03 -35.90
CA GLN A 578 28.01 -5.83 -36.28
C GLN A 578 28.93 -4.61 -36.33
N SER A 579 28.46 -3.55 -36.99
CA SER A 579 29.25 -2.32 -37.23
C SER A 579 29.57 -1.54 -35.96
N LEU A 580 30.72 -0.87 -35.98
CA LEU A 580 31.05 0.21 -35.06
C LEU A 580 30.92 1.54 -35.82
N LEU A 581 30.07 2.43 -35.32
CA LEU A 581 29.82 3.74 -35.88
C LEU A 581 30.21 4.79 -34.84
N THR A 582 31.19 5.64 -35.17
CA THR A 582 31.59 6.79 -34.37
C THR A 582 31.72 8.05 -35.23
N ALA A 583 31.46 9.21 -34.63
CA ALA A 583 31.76 10.51 -35.24
C ALA A 583 33.12 11.09 -34.81
N SER A 584 33.88 10.37 -33.96
CA SER A 584 35.24 10.74 -33.59
C SER A 584 36.22 10.40 -34.72
N THR A 585 37.15 11.32 -35.00
CA THR A 585 38.13 11.22 -36.10
C THR A 585 39.53 10.86 -35.62
#